data_AF-A0A428YXP2-F1
#
_entry.id   AF-A0A428YXP2-F1
#
_cell.length_a   1.000
_cell.length_b   1.000
_cell.length_c   1.000
_cell.angle_alpha   90.00
_cell.angle_beta   90.00
_cell.angle_gamma   90.00
#
_symmetry.space_group_name_H-M   'P 1'
#
loop_
_entity.id
_entity.type
_entity.pdbx_description
1 polymer ?
#
loop_
_entity_poly.entity_id
_entity_poly.type
_entity_poly.pdbx_seq_one_letter_code
_entity_poly.pdbx_strand_id
1 'polypeptide(L)'
;MTDFRALHVPGDPLLLPNAWDVASAAALAAAGFPAIGTTSLGVAAAHGLPDGRGAGRDETLALVRRLGRLPVLLTVDVEGGFGGGPDAVADLAAYLAAAGAVGINIEDGRAGGHLAPAAEQAALITAIKNRVPDLFVNARTDTHWLGSSRVAGSGGVAGSRGVVGQGGVAGSGGVVGRGRVAGSGRVEEAGQVEEVGLVEEAVRRALVYVEAGADGVFVPGLAGDDSIRTLTAALGVPVNVLLLPGMALPRLAALGVARVSTGSMLFRAALGAAVAVARSVARGEPGPGGLPGYAEIDALATGKQAGKQPGKQ
;
A
#
# COMPACT_ATOMS: atom_id res chain seq x y z
N MET A 1 20.45 -15.41 9.75
CA MET A 1 19.50 -14.36 9.32
C MET A 1 18.14 -15.01 9.21
N THR A 2 17.09 -14.33 9.67
CA THR A 2 15.71 -14.82 9.53
C THR A 2 15.32 -14.79 8.04
N ASP A 3 14.73 -15.87 7.55
CA ASP A 3 14.19 -15.96 6.19
C ASP A 3 12.90 -15.11 6.09
N PHE A 4 12.75 -14.31 5.03
CA PHE A 4 11.56 -13.49 4.80
C PHE A 4 10.29 -14.34 4.68
N ARG A 5 10.38 -15.54 4.10
CA ARG A 5 9.25 -16.49 4.02
C ARG A 5 8.75 -16.89 5.40
N ALA A 6 9.67 -17.16 6.32
CA ALA A 6 9.36 -17.61 7.68
C ALA A 6 8.65 -16.54 8.53
N LEU A 7 8.68 -15.27 8.13
CA LEU A 7 7.96 -14.20 8.82
C LEU A 7 6.44 -14.22 8.55
N HIS A 8 5.98 -14.93 7.52
CA HIS A 8 4.58 -14.91 7.09
C HIS A 8 3.78 -16.02 7.77
N VAL A 9 3.34 -15.79 9.00
CA VAL A 9 2.62 -16.78 9.81
C VAL A 9 1.13 -16.43 9.88
N PRO A 10 0.21 -17.25 9.31
CA PRO A 10 -1.22 -17.06 9.48
C PRO A 10 -1.60 -17.06 10.97
N GLY A 11 -2.34 -16.04 11.42
CA GLY A 11 -2.69 -15.90 12.84
C GLY A 11 -1.67 -15.13 13.69
N ASP A 12 -0.46 -14.92 13.17
CA ASP A 12 0.57 -14.05 13.74
C ASP A 12 1.23 -13.22 12.62
N PRO A 13 0.48 -12.26 12.04
CA PRO A 13 0.88 -11.62 10.80
C PRO A 13 2.13 -10.74 10.97
N LEU A 14 3.01 -10.81 9.98
CA LEU A 14 4.06 -9.81 9.80
C LEU A 14 3.43 -8.42 9.58
N LEU A 15 3.62 -7.51 10.52
CA LEU A 15 3.42 -6.08 10.26
C LEU A 15 4.59 -5.57 9.40
N LEU A 16 4.29 -5.22 8.14
CA LEU A 16 5.27 -4.69 7.20
C LEU A 16 5.06 -3.18 7.02
N PRO A 17 5.84 -2.33 7.71
CA PRO A 17 5.83 -0.90 7.46
C PRO A 17 6.47 -0.57 6.12
N ASN A 18 5.99 0.50 5.47
CA ASN A 18 6.44 0.89 4.14
C ASN A 18 7.20 2.22 4.17
N ALA A 19 8.41 2.21 3.63
CA ALA A 19 9.29 3.36 3.49
C ALA A 19 9.19 3.99 2.09
N TRP A 20 9.54 5.27 2.00
CA TRP A 20 9.58 6.04 0.74
C TRP A 20 10.94 6.72 0.49
N ASP A 21 11.84 6.70 1.47
CA ASP A 21 13.19 7.25 1.40
C ASP A 21 14.15 6.50 2.35
N VAL A 22 15.41 6.92 2.39
CA VAL A 22 16.43 6.29 3.26
C VAL A 22 16.15 6.57 4.75
N ALA A 23 15.70 7.78 5.10
CA ALA A 23 15.50 8.17 6.49
C ALA A 23 14.37 7.39 7.15
N SER A 24 13.23 7.27 6.45
CA SER A 24 12.09 6.45 6.90
C SER A 24 12.47 4.97 7.01
N ALA A 25 13.17 4.42 6.02
CA ALA A 25 13.63 3.02 6.06
C ALA A 25 14.59 2.76 7.23
N ALA A 26 15.58 3.64 7.44
CA ALA A 26 16.53 3.54 8.54
C ALA A 26 15.84 3.67 9.89
N ALA A 27 14.89 4.59 10.04
CA ALA A 27 14.11 4.75 11.27
C ALA A 27 13.29 3.48 11.59
N LEU A 28 12.66 2.88 10.57
CA LEU A 28 11.91 1.62 10.74
C LEU A 28 12.83 0.46 11.11
N ALA A 29 14.00 0.34 10.48
CA ALA A 29 14.99 -0.66 10.84
C ALA A 29 15.50 -0.47 12.28
N ALA A 30 15.81 0.77 12.67
CA ALA A 30 16.26 1.11 14.03
C ALA A 30 15.18 0.83 15.09
N ALA A 31 13.90 0.93 14.73
CA ALA A 31 12.77 0.56 15.58
C ALA A 31 12.58 -0.97 15.73
N GLY A 32 13.40 -1.78 15.05
CA GLY A 32 13.42 -3.24 15.22
C GLY A 32 12.43 -4.00 14.34
N PHE A 33 11.83 -3.37 13.33
CA PHE A 33 11.00 -4.10 12.37
C PHE A 33 11.86 -5.09 11.58
N PRO A 34 11.47 -6.38 11.48
CA PRO A 34 12.30 -7.41 10.85
C PRO A 34 12.35 -7.27 9.33
N ALA A 35 11.36 -6.60 8.74
CA ALA A 35 11.26 -6.34 7.32
C ALA A 35 10.55 -5.00 7.05
N ILE A 36 10.85 -4.40 5.90
CA ILE A 36 10.20 -3.19 5.38
C ILE A 36 9.79 -3.38 3.93
N GLY A 37 8.73 -2.69 3.52
CA GLY A 37 8.33 -2.54 2.12
C GLY A 37 8.67 -1.18 1.55
N THR A 38 8.69 -1.01 0.23
CA THR A 38 8.52 0.32 -0.38
C THR A 38 7.03 0.63 -0.61
N THR A 39 6.70 1.89 -0.95
CA THR A 39 5.34 2.32 -1.34
C THR A 39 5.41 3.20 -2.58
N SER A 40 4.80 2.78 -3.69
CA SER A 40 4.86 3.51 -4.96
C SER A 40 4.38 4.96 -4.80
N LEU A 41 3.25 5.19 -4.10
CA LEU A 41 2.70 6.52 -3.86
C LEU A 41 3.67 7.44 -3.13
N GLY A 42 4.32 6.94 -2.07
CA GLY A 42 5.24 7.74 -1.28
C GLY A 42 6.48 8.12 -2.09
N VAL A 43 7.03 7.16 -2.85
CA VAL A 43 8.19 7.39 -3.71
C VAL A 43 7.86 8.38 -4.83
N ALA A 44 6.76 8.17 -5.56
CA ALA A 44 6.35 9.06 -6.65
C ALA A 44 6.05 10.47 -6.15
N ALA A 45 5.26 10.61 -5.08
CA ALA A 45 4.87 11.91 -4.54
C ALA A 45 6.08 12.71 -4.01
N ALA A 46 7.07 12.05 -3.40
CA ALA A 46 8.31 12.70 -2.96
C ALA A 46 9.12 13.32 -4.11
N HIS A 47 8.90 12.86 -5.34
CA HIS A 47 9.58 13.35 -6.55
C HIS A 47 8.65 14.16 -7.48
N GLY A 48 7.43 14.49 -7.04
CA GLY A 48 6.47 15.25 -7.85
C GLY A 48 5.88 14.47 -9.03
N LEU A 49 5.91 13.14 -8.97
CA LEU A 49 5.43 12.24 -10.01
C LEU A 49 4.05 11.66 -9.66
N PRO A 50 3.22 11.34 -10.67
CA PRO A 50 1.97 10.61 -10.43
C PRO A 50 2.26 9.14 -10.05
N ASP A 51 1.45 8.62 -9.14
CA ASP A 51 1.47 7.20 -8.76
C ASP A 51 0.71 6.32 -9.79
N GLY A 52 1.05 5.03 -9.82
CA GLY A 52 0.28 3.98 -10.51
C GLY A 52 0.31 4.01 -12.04
N ARG A 53 1.42 4.43 -12.65
CA ARG A 53 1.57 4.56 -14.12
C ARG A 53 3.01 4.29 -14.60
N GLY A 54 3.83 3.71 -13.75
CA GLY A 54 5.25 3.45 -14.01
C GLY A 54 6.16 4.67 -14.10
N ALA A 55 5.65 5.88 -13.81
CA ALA A 55 6.45 7.09 -13.82
C ALA A 55 7.56 7.08 -12.75
N GLY A 56 7.35 6.40 -11.61
CA GLY A 56 8.30 6.31 -10.51
C GLY A 56 9.35 5.20 -10.62
N ARG A 57 9.54 4.62 -11.82
CA ARG A 57 10.46 3.49 -12.02
C ARG A 57 11.88 3.84 -11.58
N ASP A 58 12.43 4.92 -12.12
CA ASP A 58 13.85 5.25 -11.92
C ASP A 58 14.11 5.65 -10.46
N GLU A 59 13.17 6.35 -9.83
CA GLU A 59 13.16 6.70 -8.42
C GLU A 59 13.13 5.45 -7.55
N THR A 60 12.30 4.47 -7.89
CA THR A 60 12.21 3.18 -7.17
C THR A 60 13.53 2.43 -7.27
N LEU A 61 14.12 2.32 -8.46
CA LEU A 61 15.42 1.65 -8.64
C LEU A 61 16.55 2.35 -7.89
N ALA A 62 16.56 3.68 -7.89
CA ALA A 62 17.53 4.48 -7.16
C ALA A 62 17.37 4.31 -5.64
N LEU A 63 16.13 4.27 -5.14
CA LEU A 63 15.84 4.03 -3.74
C LEU A 63 16.31 2.65 -3.29
N VAL A 64 15.96 1.59 -4.03
CA VAL A 64 16.31 0.21 -3.68
C VAL A 64 17.82 0.01 -3.58
N ARG A 65 18.62 0.62 -4.48
CA ARG A 65 20.10 0.59 -4.38
C ARG A 65 20.64 1.14 -3.07
N ARG A 66 19.94 2.10 -2.47
CA ARG A 66 20.29 2.68 -1.16
C ARG A 66 19.77 1.80 -0.03
N LEU A 67 18.52 1.36 -0.11
CA LEU A 67 17.85 0.61 0.96
C LEU A 67 18.39 -0.81 1.13
N GLY A 68 18.76 -1.52 0.06
CA GLY A 68 19.24 -2.90 0.16
C GLY A 68 20.60 -3.06 0.86
N ARG A 69 21.23 -1.95 1.26
CA ARG A 69 22.43 -1.93 2.11
C ARG A 69 22.09 -1.85 3.61
N LEU A 70 20.84 -1.58 3.96
CA LEU A 70 20.40 -1.51 5.35
C LEU A 70 20.29 -2.92 5.93
N PRO A 71 20.53 -3.11 7.25
CA PRO A 71 20.45 -4.40 7.91
C PRO A 71 18.98 -4.81 8.20
N VAL A 72 18.11 -4.76 7.19
CA VAL A 72 16.68 -5.10 7.28
C VAL A 72 16.22 -5.77 5.99
N LEU A 73 15.30 -6.73 6.08
CA LEU A 73 14.75 -7.39 4.91
C LEU A 73 13.89 -6.40 4.11
N LEU A 74 14.11 -6.31 2.80
CA LEU A 74 13.44 -5.35 1.92
C LEU A 74 12.57 -6.07 0.89
N THR A 75 11.28 -5.73 0.83
CA THR A 75 10.41 -6.08 -0.30
C THR A 75 10.02 -4.82 -1.09
N VAL A 76 9.95 -4.92 -2.41
CA VAL A 76 9.79 -3.75 -3.28
C VAL A 76 8.45 -3.77 -4.01
N ASP A 77 7.70 -2.68 -3.91
CA ASP A 77 6.54 -2.40 -4.76
C ASP A 77 7.01 -2.00 -6.16
N VAL A 78 6.64 -2.79 -7.17
CA VAL A 78 7.00 -2.55 -8.58
C VAL A 78 5.80 -2.24 -9.46
N GLU A 79 4.66 -1.87 -8.85
CA GLU A 79 3.40 -1.66 -9.56
C GLU A 79 3.07 -2.86 -10.47
N GLY A 80 2.64 -2.61 -11.72
CA GLY A 80 2.44 -3.64 -12.75
C GLY A 80 3.71 -4.03 -13.50
N GLY A 81 4.90 -3.85 -12.92
CA GLY A 81 6.18 -4.11 -13.56
C GLY A 81 6.64 -2.97 -14.49
N PHE A 82 6.16 -1.76 -14.23
CA PHE A 82 6.49 -0.53 -14.98
C PHE A 82 6.25 -0.62 -16.50
N GLY A 83 5.24 -1.39 -16.92
CA GLY A 83 4.83 -1.51 -18.32
C GLY A 83 5.67 -2.49 -19.16
N GLY A 84 6.57 -3.25 -18.54
CA GLY A 84 7.36 -4.29 -19.21
C GLY A 84 6.58 -5.59 -19.45
N GLY A 85 6.96 -6.33 -20.49
CA GLY A 85 6.54 -7.72 -20.68
C GLY A 85 7.30 -8.69 -19.75
N PRO A 86 7.00 -10.01 -19.81
CA PRO A 86 7.56 -11.01 -18.90
C PRO A 86 9.08 -10.96 -18.74
N ASP A 87 9.85 -10.89 -19.84
CA ASP A 87 11.31 -10.85 -19.79
C ASP A 87 11.84 -9.57 -19.13
N ALA A 88 11.26 -8.42 -19.44
CA ALA A 88 11.65 -7.14 -18.86
C ALA A 88 11.35 -7.08 -17.35
N VAL A 89 10.23 -7.67 -16.92
CA VAL A 89 9.87 -7.77 -15.50
C VAL A 89 10.78 -8.77 -14.77
N ALA A 90 11.16 -9.87 -15.42
CA ALA A 90 12.14 -10.80 -14.86
C ALA A 90 13.53 -10.17 -14.71
N ASP A 91 13.98 -9.37 -15.69
CA ASP A 91 15.22 -8.60 -15.61
C ASP A 91 15.18 -7.56 -14.47
N LEU A 92 14.04 -6.89 -14.30
CA LEU A 92 13.80 -5.99 -13.18
C LEU A 92 13.90 -6.72 -11.84
N ALA A 93 13.26 -7.88 -11.70
CA ALA A 93 13.32 -8.69 -10.48
C ALA A 93 14.76 -9.14 -10.16
N ALA A 94 15.52 -9.55 -11.18
CA ALA A 94 16.94 -9.91 -11.03
C ALA A 94 17.78 -8.71 -10.55
N TYR A 95 17.55 -7.53 -11.12
CA TYR A 95 18.22 -6.31 -10.68
C TYR A 95 17.89 -5.96 -9.22
N LEU A 96 16.62 -6.04 -8.82
CA LEU A 96 16.18 -5.74 -7.45
C LEU A 96 16.77 -6.74 -6.44
N ALA A 97 16.77 -8.03 -6.77
CA ALA A 97 17.39 -9.06 -5.95
C ALA A 97 18.88 -8.82 -5.77
N ALA A 98 19.61 -8.51 -6.86
CA ALA A 98 21.03 -8.16 -6.80
C ALA A 98 21.30 -6.88 -5.98
N ALA A 99 20.32 -5.98 -5.90
CA ALA A 99 20.39 -4.78 -5.08
C ALA A 99 20.03 -5.02 -3.59
N GLY A 100 19.64 -6.24 -3.20
CA GLY A 100 19.35 -6.62 -1.80
C GLY A 100 17.86 -6.81 -1.48
N ALA A 101 16.96 -6.73 -2.47
CA ALA A 101 15.56 -7.06 -2.24
C ALA A 101 15.37 -8.58 -2.05
N VAL A 102 14.57 -8.96 -1.06
CA VAL A 102 14.19 -10.35 -0.79
C VAL A 102 12.77 -10.68 -1.23
N GLY A 103 12.01 -9.66 -1.64
CA GLY A 103 10.67 -9.85 -2.21
C GLY A 103 10.23 -8.69 -3.10
N ILE A 104 9.13 -8.91 -3.81
CA ILE A 104 8.46 -7.91 -4.63
C ILE A 104 6.95 -7.99 -4.47
N ASN A 105 6.26 -6.86 -4.66
CA ASN A 105 4.84 -6.81 -4.91
C ASN A 105 4.62 -6.48 -6.40
N ILE A 106 3.88 -7.31 -7.13
CA ILE A 106 3.55 -7.13 -8.56
C ILE A 106 2.03 -7.17 -8.74
N GLU A 107 1.44 -6.14 -9.34
CA GLU A 107 -0.02 -5.99 -9.42
C GLU A 107 -0.59 -6.26 -10.81
N ASP A 108 -1.84 -6.72 -10.87
CA ASP A 108 -2.61 -6.87 -12.11
C ASP A 108 -3.35 -5.59 -12.51
N GLY A 109 -3.36 -4.57 -11.66
CA GLY A 109 -3.81 -3.22 -11.98
C GLY A 109 -2.99 -2.61 -13.12
N ARG A 110 -3.65 -1.87 -14.01
CA ARG A 110 -3.01 -1.22 -15.17
C ARG A 110 -3.40 0.25 -15.26
N ALA A 111 -2.56 1.00 -15.96
CA ALA A 111 -2.84 2.38 -16.33
C ALA A 111 -4.22 2.46 -17.01
N GLY A 112 -5.09 3.33 -16.49
CA GLY A 112 -6.48 3.45 -16.95
C GLY A 112 -7.51 2.75 -16.06
N GLY A 113 -7.11 2.15 -14.94
CA GLY A 113 -8.04 1.67 -13.92
C GLY A 113 -8.78 0.39 -14.30
N HIS A 114 -8.10 -0.49 -15.04
CA HIS A 114 -8.57 -1.83 -15.38
C HIS A 114 -7.61 -2.88 -14.87
N LEU A 115 -8.09 -4.12 -14.75
CA LEU A 115 -7.29 -5.29 -14.42
C LEU A 115 -6.79 -5.93 -15.72
N ALA A 116 -5.51 -6.31 -15.74
CA ALA A 116 -5.00 -7.19 -16.78
C ALA A 116 -5.71 -8.56 -16.73
N PRO A 117 -5.78 -9.28 -17.86
CA PRO A 117 -6.15 -10.69 -17.85
C PRO A 117 -5.28 -11.48 -16.86
N ALA A 118 -5.90 -12.41 -16.11
CA ALA A 118 -5.19 -13.19 -15.10
C ALA A 118 -4.01 -13.98 -15.69
N ALA A 119 -4.16 -14.49 -16.92
CA ALA A 119 -3.10 -15.21 -17.64
C ALA A 119 -1.89 -14.32 -17.97
N GLU A 120 -2.09 -13.05 -18.29
CA GLU A 120 -0.99 -12.11 -18.55
C GLU A 120 -0.21 -11.84 -17.27
N GLN A 121 -0.91 -11.63 -16.15
CA GLN A 121 -0.26 -11.44 -14.85
C GLN A 121 0.50 -12.71 -14.41
N ALA A 122 -0.09 -13.89 -14.60
CA ALA A 122 0.56 -15.17 -14.35
C ALA A 122 1.86 -15.32 -15.17
N ALA A 123 1.87 -14.90 -16.44
CA ALA A 123 3.08 -14.92 -17.26
C ALA A 123 4.21 -14.06 -16.68
N LEU A 124 3.89 -12.90 -16.09
CA LEU A 124 4.89 -12.08 -15.39
C LEU A 124 5.44 -12.81 -14.15
N ILE A 125 4.56 -13.38 -13.33
CA ILE A 125 4.93 -14.12 -12.12
C ILE A 125 5.84 -15.31 -12.48
N THR A 126 5.44 -16.13 -13.45
CA THR A 126 6.23 -17.26 -13.93
C THR A 126 7.61 -16.82 -14.42
N ALA A 127 7.69 -15.72 -15.19
CA ALA A 127 8.97 -15.22 -15.68
C ALA A 127 9.90 -14.77 -14.54
N ILE A 128 9.36 -14.11 -13.52
CA ILE A 128 10.10 -13.73 -12.31
C ILE A 128 10.61 -14.98 -11.58
N LYS A 129 9.73 -15.95 -11.31
CA LYS A 129 10.09 -17.18 -10.59
C LYS A 129 11.09 -18.03 -11.35
N ASN A 130 11.04 -18.08 -12.67
CA ASN A 130 12.04 -18.76 -13.50
C ASN A 130 13.41 -18.07 -13.44
N ARG A 131 13.45 -16.72 -13.37
CA ARG A 131 14.70 -15.97 -13.35
C ARG A 131 15.33 -15.89 -11.97
N VAL A 132 14.52 -15.71 -10.93
CA VAL A 132 14.96 -15.51 -9.54
C VAL A 132 14.08 -16.37 -8.61
N PRO A 133 14.30 -17.70 -8.56
CA PRO A 133 13.41 -18.63 -7.85
C PRO A 133 13.21 -18.33 -6.36
N ASP A 134 14.24 -17.81 -5.70
CA ASP A 134 14.21 -17.55 -4.26
C ASP A 134 13.47 -16.27 -3.89
N LEU A 135 13.35 -15.32 -4.83
CA LEU A 135 12.69 -14.03 -4.58
C LEU A 135 11.22 -14.26 -4.22
N PHE A 136 10.78 -13.66 -3.10
CA PHE A 136 9.39 -13.75 -2.66
C PHE A 136 8.49 -12.91 -3.58
N VAL A 137 7.59 -13.55 -4.32
CA VAL A 137 6.62 -12.86 -5.18
C VAL A 137 5.28 -12.75 -4.46
N ASN A 138 4.93 -11.53 -4.06
CA ASN A 138 3.62 -11.19 -3.51
C ASN A 138 2.71 -10.69 -4.64
N ALA A 139 1.85 -11.56 -5.16
CA ALA A 139 0.98 -11.23 -6.28
C ALA A 139 -0.20 -10.38 -5.81
N ARG A 140 -0.26 -9.14 -6.28
CA ARG A 140 -1.31 -8.18 -5.95
C ARG A 140 -2.45 -8.26 -6.97
N THR A 141 -3.69 -8.35 -6.50
CA THR A 141 -4.87 -8.16 -7.34
C THR A 141 -5.69 -6.95 -6.90
N ASP A 142 -6.00 -6.09 -7.86
CA ASP A 142 -6.65 -4.80 -7.63
C ASP A 142 -8.18 -4.85 -7.73
N THR A 143 -8.78 -6.04 -7.63
CA THR A 143 -10.24 -6.24 -7.68
C THR A 143 -11.00 -5.30 -6.74
N HIS A 144 -10.55 -5.21 -5.48
CA HIS A 144 -11.18 -4.37 -4.47
C HIS A 144 -10.72 -2.92 -4.59
N TRP A 145 -9.43 -2.67 -4.85
CA TRP A 145 -8.90 -1.32 -5.00
C TRP A 145 -9.60 -0.53 -6.12
N LEU A 146 -9.77 -1.16 -7.29
CA LEU A 146 -10.47 -0.56 -8.42
C LEU A 146 -12.00 -0.68 -8.27
N GLY A 147 -12.51 -1.75 -7.66
CA GLY A 147 -13.94 -1.90 -7.34
C GLY A 147 -14.47 -0.79 -6.43
N SER A 148 -13.78 -0.52 -5.32
CA SER A 148 -14.16 0.54 -4.36
C SER A 148 -14.08 1.94 -4.98
N SER A 149 -13.19 2.17 -5.94
CA SER A 149 -13.11 3.46 -6.64
C SER A 149 -14.32 3.73 -7.56
N ARG A 150 -15.01 2.67 -8.04
CA ARG A 150 -16.29 2.80 -8.76
C ARG A 150 -17.45 3.13 -7.81
N VAL A 151 -17.43 2.61 -6.58
CA VAL A 151 -18.43 2.89 -5.54
C VAL A 151 -18.28 4.32 -4.98
N ALA A 152 -17.03 4.77 -4.77
CA ALA A 152 -16.71 6.13 -4.30
C ALA A 152 -17.07 7.24 -5.32
N GLY A 153 -17.35 6.89 -6.58
CA GLY A 153 -17.84 7.82 -7.63
C GLY A 153 -19.22 8.42 -7.36
N SER A 154 -19.90 8.04 -6.28
CA SER A 154 -21.18 8.61 -5.84
C SER A 154 -21.10 9.44 -4.54
N GLY A 155 -19.91 9.61 -3.95
CA GLY A 155 -19.71 10.21 -2.63
C GLY A 155 -18.58 11.23 -2.54
N GLY A 156 -18.73 12.38 -3.21
CA GLY A 156 -18.15 13.66 -2.81
C GLY A 156 -16.63 13.82 -2.79
N VAL A 157 -16.07 14.39 -3.87
CA VAL A 157 -15.04 15.42 -3.75
C VAL A 157 -15.59 16.67 -4.43
N ALA A 158 -15.96 17.66 -3.63
CA ALA A 158 -16.40 18.97 -4.10
C ALA A 158 -15.24 19.62 -4.88
N GLY A 159 -15.35 19.60 -6.21
CA GLY A 159 -14.54 20.44 -7.08
C GLY A 159 -14.82 21.90 -6.76
N SER A 160 -13.77 22.62 -6.38
CA SER A 160 -13.73 24.07 -6.28
C SER A 160 -14.17 24.70 -7.60
N ARG A 161 -15.42 25.17 -7.67
CA ARG A 161 -15.85 26.09 -8.73
C ARG A 161 -15.53 27.51 -8.33
N GLY A 162 -14.80 28.20 -9.21
CA GLY A 162 -14.41 29.58 -9.08
C GLY A 162 -15.61 30.51 -8.90
N VAL A 163 -15.38 31.54 -8.08
CA VAL A 163 -16.28 32.66 -7.83
C VAL A 163 -16.26 33.57 -9.06
N VAL A 164 -17.41 33.73 -9.71
CA VAL A 164 -17.77 34.95 -10.47
C VAL A 164 -19.26 35.20 -10.22
N GLY A 165 -19.59 36.42 -9.81
CA GLY A 165 -20.88 36.76 -9.20
C GLY A 165 -21.93 37.38 -10.12
N GLN A 166 -23.05 37.61 -9.43
CA GLN A 166 -24.17 38.54 -9.67
C GLN A 166 -25.33 38.16 -10.61
N GLY A 167 -26.52 38.17 -10.01
CA GLY A 167 -27.75 38.71 -10.61
C GLY A 167 -28.95 37.77 -10.64
N GLY A 168 -30.07 38.16 -10.01
CA GLY A 168 -31.41 37.71 -10.44
C GLY A 168 -32.37 37.26 -9.35
N VAL A 169 -33.47 37.99 -9.19
CA VAL A 169 -34.52 37.92 -8.16
C VAL A 169 -35.68 36.97 -8.53
N ALA A 170 -36.34 36.44 -7.46
CA ALA A 170 -37.74 35.99 -7.32
C ALA A 170 -38.25 34.68 -7.96
N GLY A 171 -39.06 33.94 -7.17
CA GLY A 171 -40.00 32.94 -7.67
C GLY A 171 -40.51 31.95 -6.61
N SER A 172 -41.73 32.17 -6.15
CA SER A 172 -42.50 31.44 -5.13
C SER A 172 -42.93 30.00 -5.47
N GLY A 173 -43.12 29.18 -4.43
CA GLY A 173 -44.29 28.28 -4.34
C GLY A 173 -44.03 26.76 -4.17
N GLY A 174 -44.55 26.19 -3.07
CA GLY A 174 -45.36 24.98 -3.16
C GLY A 174 -44.83 23.63 -2.64
N VAL A 175 -45.43 23.21 -1.52
CA VAL A 175 -45.82 21.83 -1.13
C VAL A 175 -44.77 20.89 -0.53
N VAL A 176 -44.93 20.67 0.78
CA VAL A 176 -44.31 19.60 1.58
C VAL A 176 -45.18 18.35 1.47
N GLY A 177 -44.66 17.30 0.83
CA GLY A 177 -45.20 15.94 0.89
C GLY A 177 -44.21 15.02 1.60
N ARG A 178 -44.47 14.69 2.87
CA ARG A 178 -43.69 13.67 3.60
C ARG A 178 -44.20 12.27 3.21
N GLY A 179 -43.55 11.66 2.23
CA GLY A 179 -43.58 10.21 2.03
C GLY A 179 -42.37 9.58 2.71
N ARG A 180 -42.56 8.84 3.81
CA ARG A 180 -41.55 7.89 4.30
C ARG A 180 -41.52 6.71 3.34
N VAL A 181 -40.47 6.62 2.52
CA VAL A 181 -40.13 5.37 1.85
C VAL A 181 -39.29 4.56 2.83
N ALA A 182 -39.86 3.47 3.33
CA ALA A 182 -39.09 2.39 3.95
C ALA A 182 -38.30 1.71 2.83
N GLY A 183 -36.97 1.84 2.87
CA GLY A 183 -36.07 1.33 1.84
C GLY A 183 -34.66 1.13 2.39
N SER A 184 -34.52 0.37 3.48
CA SER A 184 -33.20 -0.03 3.98
C SER A 184 -32.73 -1.38 3.44
N GLY A 185 -33.64 -2.26 2.97
CA GLY A 185 -33.28 -3.63 2.60
C GLY A 185 -32.55 -3.81 1.26
N ARG A 186 -32.80 -2.97 0.23
CA ARG A 186 -32.22 -3.18 -1.12
C ARG A 186 -30.78 -2.73 -1.27
N VAL A 187 -30.36 -1.72 -0.50
CA VAL A 187 -29.01 -1.15 -0.62
C VAL A 187 -27.99 -2.04 0.08
N GLU A 188 -28.37 -2.61 1.23
CA GLU A 188 -27.53 -3.57 1.97
C GLU A 188 -27.35 -4.87 1.19
N GLU A 189 -28.42 -5.41 0.60
CA GLU A 189 -28.39 -6.65 -0.18
C GLU A 189 -27.59 -6.49 -1.49
N ALA A 190 -27.72 -5.35 -2.18
CA ALA A 190 -26.92 -5.05 -3.38
C ALA A 190 -25.43 -4.88 -3.05
N GLY A 191 -25.09 -4.19 -1.95
CA GLY A 191 -23.72 -4.03 -1.49
C GLY A 191 -23.07 -5.36 -1.09
N GLN A 192 -23.83 -6.26 -0.45
CA GLN A 192 -23.37 -7.60 -0.10
C GLN A 192 -23.15 -8.47 -1.34
N VAL A 193 -24.05 -8.44 -2.33
CA VAL A 193 -23.88 -9.20 -3.59
C VAL A 193 -22.69 -8.70 -4.40
N GLU A 194 -22.45 -7.38 -4.44
CA GLU A 194 -21.26 -6.82 -5.08
C GLU A 194 -19.97 -7.22 -4.35
N GLU A 195 -19.96 -7.19 -3.01
CA GLU A 195 -18.80 -7.61 -2.22
C GLU A 195 -18.48 -9.09 -2.41
N VAL A 196 -19.50 -9.96 -2.38
CA VAL A 196 -19.36 -11.40 -2.67
C VAL A 196 -18.77 -11.63 -4.06
N GLY A 197 -19.26 -10.91 -5.08
CA GLY A 197 -18.72 -11.02 -6.44
C GLY A 197 -17.25 -10.57 -6.55
N LEU A 198 -16.84 -9.53 -5.80
CA LEU A 198 -15.46 -9.04 -5.80
C LEU A 198 -14.48 -10.02 -5.13
N VAL A 199 -14.88 -10.65 -4.02
CA VAL A 199 -14.03 -11.65 -3.34
C VAL A 199 -13.90 -12.93 -4.16
N GLU A 200 -14.96 -13.41 -4.79
CA GLU A 200 -14.90 -14.57 -5.68
C GLU A 200 -13.94 -14.34 -6.86
N GLU A 201 -14.00 -13.16 -7.49
CA GLU A 201 -13.06 -12.79 -8.56
C GLU A 201 -11.62 -12.67 -8.04
N ALA A 202 -11.43 -12.13 -6.83
CA ALA A 202 -10.11 -12.05 -6.20
C ALA A 202 -9.51 -13.45 -5.95
N VAL A 203 -10.31 -14.38 -5.42
CA VAL A 203 -9.90 -15.78 -5.21
C VAL A 203 -9.56 -16.45 -6.54
N ARG A 204 -10.41 -16.30 -7.55
CA ARG A 204 -10.18 -16.89 -8.89
C ARG A 204 -8.85 -16.45 -9.50
N ARG A 205 -8.54 -15.15 -9.42
CA ARG A 205 -7.25 -14.59 -9.89
C ARG A 205 -6.07 -15.08 -9.04
N ALA A 206 -6.23 -15.04 -7.73
CA ALA A 206 -5.18 -15.43 -6.79
C ALA A 206 -4.76 -16.89 -7.00
N LEU A 207 -5.69 -17.82 -7.23
CA LEU A 207 -5.36 -19.21 -7.53
C LEU A 207 -4.49 -19.34 -8.79
N VAL A 208 -4.83 -18.62 -9.86
CA VAL A 208 -4.01 -18.57 -11.09
C VAL A 208 -2.61 -18.03 -10.81
N TYR A 209 -2.47 -17.05 -9.90
CA TYR A 209 -1.18 -16.48 -9.53
C TYR A 209 -0.34 -17.44 -8.68
N VAL A 210 -0.98 -18.16 -7.77
CA VAL A 210 -0.34 -19.21 -6.96
C VAL A 210 0.16 -20.35 -7.84
N GLU A 211 -0.64 -20.80 -8.81
CA GLU A 211 -0.22 -21.79 -9.81
C GLU A 211 0.99 -21.32 -10.64
N ALA A 212 1.07 -20.02 -10.92
CA ALA A 212 2.23 -19.40 -11.59
C ALA A 212 3.48 -19.27 -10.70
N GLY A 213 3.37 -19.58 -9.41
CA GLY A 213 4.47 -19.57 -8.45
C GLY A 213 4.52 -18.37 -7.51
N ALA A 214 3.42 -17.63 -7.36
CA ALA A 214 3.34 -16.60 -6.33
C ALA A 214 3.49 -17.20 -4.93
N ASP A 215 4.32 -16.56 -4.11
CA ASP A 215 4.63 -17.00 -2.74
C ASP A 215 3.65 -16.44 -1.70
N GLY A 216 2.91 -15.40 -2.08
CA GLY A 216 1.84 -14.79 -1.29
C GLY A 216 0.92 -13.97 -2.17
N VAL A 217 -0.25 -13.60 -1.65
CA VAL A 217 -1.28 -12.84 -2.36
C VAL A 217 -1.64 -11.59 -1.60
N PHE A 218 -1.81 -10.47 -2.31
CA PHE A 218 -2.18 -9.18 -1.75
C PHE A 218 -3.46 -8.64 -2.40
N VAL A 219 -4.48 -8.33 -1.59
CA VAL A 219 -5.74 -7.72 -2.08
C VAL A 219 -5.98 -6.39 -1.35
N PRO A 220 -5.43 -5.27 -1.84
CA PRO A 220 -5.68 -3.96 -1.25
C PRO A 220 -7.15 -3.54 -1.43
N GLY A 221 -7.69 -2.88 -0.40
CA GLY A 221 -9.11 -2.49 -0.36
C GLY A 221 -10.03 -3.55 0.26
N LEU A 222 -9.56 -4.78 0.45
CA LEU A 222 -10.30 -5.84 1.13
C LEU A 222 -10.48 -5.51 2.62
N ALA A 223 -11.72 -5.41 3.08
CA ALA A 223 -12.03 -4.99 4.46
C ALA A 223 -13.05 -5.84 5.22
N GLY A 224 -13.98 -6.50 4.53
CA GLY A 224 -14.99 -7.35 5.17
C GLY A 224 -14.37 -8.60 5.80
N ASP A 225 -14.75 -8.91 7.04
CA ASP A 225 -14.20 -10.05 7.77
C ASP A 225 -14.48 -11.39 7.07
N ASP A 226 -15.67 -11.54 6.48
CA ASP A 226 -16.06 -12.76 5.74
C ASP A 226 -15.29 -12.87 4.43
N SER A 227 -15.09 -11.76 3.73
CA SER A 227 -14.29 -11.67 2.51
C SER A 227 -12.81 -12.02 2.79
N ILE A 228 -12.25 -11.52 3.91
CA ILE A 228 -10.89 -11.88 4.36
C ILE A 228 -10.82 -13.37 4.70
N ARG A 229 -11.76 -13.90 5.49
CA ARG A 229 -11.80 -15.33 5.84
C ARG A 229 -11.88 -16.23 4.60
N THR A 230 -12.71 -15.85 3.65
CA THR A 230 -12.88 -16.55 2.37
C THR A 230 -11.55 -16.63 1.63
N LEU A 231 -10.85 -15.50 1.51
CA LEU A 231 -9.56 -15.45 0.85
C LEU A 231 -8.49 -16.27 1.58
N THR A 232 -8.37 -16.14 2.90
CA THR A 232 -7.38 -16.88 3.70
C THR A 232 -7.65 -18.38 3.76
N ALA A 233 -8.91 -18.80 3.68
CA ALA A 233 -9.26 -20.23 3.68
C ALA A 233 -9.04 -20.86 2.30
N ALA A 234 -9.20 -20.09 1.22
CA ALA A 234 -9.06 -20.57 -0.15
C ALA A 234 -7.59 -20.68 -0.59
N LEU A 235 -6.72 -19.81 -0.09
CA LEU A 235 -5.33 -19.69 -0.56
C LEU A 235 -4.38 -20.43 0.37
N GLY A 236 -3.76 -21.50 -0.12
CA GLY A 236 -2.71 -22.24 0.60
C GLY A 236 -1.37 -21.49 0.74
N VAL A 237 -1.37 -20.17 0.51
CA VAL A 237 -0.20 -19.27 0.61
C VAL A 237 -0.53 -18.07 1.52
N PRO A 238 0.48 -17.41 2.11
CA PRO A 238 0.28 -16.19 2.89
C PRO A 238 -0.59 -15.12 2.22
N VAL A 239 -1.62 -14.68 2.93
CA VAL A 239 -2.45 -13.52 2.53
C VAL A 239 -1.90 -12.26 3.18
N ASN A 240 -1.64 -11.25 2.34
CA ASN A 240 -1.29 -9.89 2.71
C ASN A 240 -2.54 -8.98 2.61
N VAL A 241 -2.78 -8.16 3.63
CA VAL A 241 -3.85 -7.16 3.66
C VAL A 241 -3.26 -5.76 3.86
N LEU A 242 -3.83 -4.76 3.19
CA LEU A 242 -3.47 -3.36 3.42
C LEU A 242 -4.20 -2.87 4.67
N LEU A 243 -3.48 -2.35 5.65
CA LEU A 243 -4.12 -1.78 6.84
C LEU A 243 -4.90 -0.51 6.46
N LEU A 244 -6.23 -0.57 6.58
CA LEU A 244 -7.12 0.56 6.34
C LEU A 244 -7.53 1.24 7.66
N PRO A 245 -7.95 2.52 7.64
CA PRO A 245 -8.49 3.18 8.82
C PRO A 245 -9.61 2.36 9.48
N GLY A 246 -9.55 2.23 10.81
CA GLY A 246 -10.52 1.45 11.59
C GLY A 246 -10.19 -0.03 11.74
N MET A 247 -9.21 -0.56 11.01
CA MET A 247 -8.73 -1.93 11.20
C MET A 247 -7.70 -2.01 12.34
N ALA A 248 -7.62 -3.19 12.95
CA ALA A 248 -6.63 -3.50 13.99
C ALA A 248 -5.88 -4.80 13.65
N LEU A 249 -4.56 -4.81 13.89
CA LEU A 249 -3.72 -5.97 13.62
C LEU A 249 -4.21 -7.26 14.32
N PRO A 250 -4.62 -7.26 15.61
CA PRO A 250 -5.15 -8.46 16.25
C PRO A 250 -6.43 -8.98 15.61
N ARG A 251 -7.27 -8.10 15.04
CA ARG A 251 -8.46 -8.52 14.31
C ARG A 251 -8.06 -9.26 13.04
N LEU A 252 -7.19 -8.67 12.23
CA LEU A 252 -6.70 -9.28 10.98
C LEU A 252 -5.99 -10.62 11.25
N ALA A 253 -5.21 -10.71 12.33
CA ALA A 253 -4.58 -11.95 12.78
C ALA A 253 -5.63 -13.06 13.03
N ALA A 254 -6.69 -12.75 13.78
CA ALA A 254 -7.78 -13.70 14.04
C ALA A 254 -8.55 -14.15 12.79
N LEU A 255 -8.39 -13.45 11.65
CA LEU A 255 -8.96 -13.83 10.36
C LEU A 255 -8.03 -14.71 9.52
N GLY A 256 -6.84 -15.05 10.01
CA GLY A 256 -5.87 -15.89 9.28
C GLY A 256 -4.92 -15.11 8.36
N VAL A 257 -4.91 -13.78 8.44
CA VAL A 257 -3.95 -12.95 7.69
C VAL A 257 -2.52 -13.27 8.15
N ALA A 258 -1.58 -13.35 7.20
CA ALA A 258 -0.18 -13.68 7.44
C ALA A 258 0.76 -12.48 7.26
N ARG A 259 0.31 -11.42 6.60
CA ARG A 259 1.03 -10.14 6.46
C ARG A 259 0.06 -8.97 6.44
N VAL A 260 0.44 -7.88 7.09
CA VAL A 260 -0.30 -6.62 7.05
C VAL A 260 0.64 -5.51 6.61
N SER A 261 0.38 -4.92 5.44
CA SER A 261 1.20 -3.82 4.90
C SER A 261 0.59 -2.46 5.25
N THR A 262 1.41 -1.45 5.50
CA THR A 262 0.94 -0.08 5.77
C THR A 262 0.70 0.77 4.51
N GLY A 263 1.20 0.32 3.35
CA GLY A 263 1.15 1.05 2.08
C GLY A 263 1.63 2.49 2.22
N SER A 264 0.84 3.46 1.78
CA SER A 264 1.18 4.88 1.91
C SER A 264 0.77 5.51 3.24
N MET A 265 0.27 4.75 4.22
CA MET A 265 -0.24 5.29 5.48
C MET A 265 0.83 6.11 6.22
N LEU A 266 2.04 5.57 6.37
CA LEU A 266 3.12 6.23 7.10
C LEU A 266 3.59 7.52 6.42
N PHE A 267 3.67 7.52 5.09
CA PHE A 267 3.99 8.72 4.31
C PHE A 267 2.94 9.82 4.51
N ARG A 268 1.65 9.46 4.40
CA ARG A 268 0.55 10.40 4.60
C ARG A 268 0.49 10.93 6.03
N ALA A 269 0.78 10.08 7.02
CA ALA A 269 0.87 10.49 8.41
C ALA A 269 2.00 11.49 8.65
N ALA A 270 3.20 11.24 8.07
CA ALA A 270 4.34 12.14 8.17
C ALA A 270 4.04 13.51 7.55
N LEU A 271 3.45 13.56 6.35
CA LEU A 271 3.02 14.81 5.72
C LEU A 271 1.97 15.55 6.55
N GLY A 272 0.97 14.82 7.07
CA GLY A 272 -0.06 15.39 7.93
C GLY A 272 0.52 16.03 9.19
N ALA A 273 1.45 15.35 9.85
CA ALA A 273 2.14 15.86 11.03
C ALA A 273 2.98 17.10 10.71
N ALA A 274 3.77 17.08 9.63
CA ALA A 274 4.58 18.23 9.23
C ALA A 274 3.73 19.49 8.98
N VAL A 275 2.60 19.35 8.27
CA VAL A 275 1.67 20.46 8.02
C VAL A 275 0.99 20.93 9.31
N ALA A 276 0.60 20.00 10.19
CA ALA A 276 -0.03 20.34 11.47
C ALA A 276 0.92 21.18 12.36
N VAL A 277 2.19 20.78 12.44
CA VAL A 277 3.24 21.51 13.16
C VAL A 277 3.45 22.90 12.56
N ALA A 278 3.58 23.01 11.23
CA ALA A 278 3.73 24.29 10.57
C ALA A 278 2.55 25.24 10.85
N ARG A 279 1.32 24.72 10.82
CA ARG A 279 0.11 25.50 11.14
C ARG A 279 0.03 25.93 12.60
N SER A 280 0.46 25.07 13.52
CA SER A 280 0.55 25.36 14.95
C SER A 280 1.52 26.51 15.21
N VAL A 281 2.74 26.41 14.69
CA VAL A 281 3.75 27.47 14.75
C VAL A 281 3.25 28.78 14.13
N ALA A 282 2.57 28.71 12.99
CA ALA A 282 1.99 29.91 12.34
C ALA A 282 0.91 30.60 13.18
N ARG A 283 0.27 29.90 14.12
CA ARG A 283 -0.69 30.49 15.09
C ARG A 283 -0.02 31.02 16.36
N GLY A 284 1.31 30.97 16.45
CA GLY A 284 2.07 31.39 17.63
C GLY A 284 2.14 30.35 18.76
N GLU A 285 1.74 29.10 18.49
CA GLU A 285 1.91 28.01 19.44
C GLU A 285 3.40 27.59 19.50
N PRO A 286 3.91 27.15 20.67
CA PRO A 286 5.27 26.62 20.78
C PRO A 286 5.49 25.41 19.87
N GLY A 287 6.71 25.25 19.36
CA GLY A 287 7.09 24.07 18.59
C GLY A 287 6.93 22.77 19.39
N PRO A 288 6.59 21.64 18.74
CA PRO A 288 6.40 20.37 19.44
C PRO A 288 7.72 19.86 20.03
N GLY A 289 7.65 19.27 21.22
CA GLY A 289 8.75 18.50 21.80
C GLY A 289 8.78 17.06 21.29
N GLY A 290 9.83 16.31 21.64
CA GLY A 290 9.94 14.88 21.34
C GLY A 290 10.20 14.54 19.87
N LEU A 291 10.63 15.52 19.07
CA LEU A 291 11.10 15.26 17.71
C LEU A 291 12.51 14.65 17.74
N PRO A 292 12.86 13.78 16.77
CA PRO A 292 14.23 13.30 16.60
C PRO A 292 15.23 14.46 16.53
N GLY A 293 16.36 14.32 17.23
CA GLY A 293 17.41 15.32 17.23
C GLY A 293 18.14 15.39 15.89
N TYR A 294 18.85 16.50 15.61
CA TYR A 294 19.65 16.63 14.39
C TYR A 294 20.66 15.49 14.22
N ALA A 295 21.41 15.18 15.30
CA ALA A 295 22.41 14.11 15.30
C ALA A 295 21.78 12.72 15.14
N GLU A 296 20.53 12.54 15.57
CA GLU A 296 19.80 11.29 15.42
C GLU A 296 19.40 11.08 13.94
N ILE A 297 18.86 12.11 13.29
CA ILE A 297 18.53 12.06 11.86
C ILE A 297 19.79 11.87 10.99
N ASP A 298 20.88 12.58 11.30
CA ASP A 298 22.14 12.43 10.56
C ASP A 298 22.75 11.01 10.72
N ALA A 299 22.68 10.45 11.93
CA ALA A 299 23.07 9.07 12.20
C ALA A 299 22.24 8.06 11.39
N LEU A 300 20.92 8.22 11.35
CA LEU A 300 20.02 7.36 10.56
C LEU A 300 20.32 7.44 9.05
N ALA A 301 20.58 8.64 8.53
CA ALA A 301 20.84 8.85 7.11
C ALA A 301 22.21 8.31 6.66
N THR A 302 23.21 8.33 7.55
CA THR A 302 24.60 7.96 7.21
C THR A 302 24.99 6.55 7.68
N GLY A 303 24.18 5.92 8.53
CA GLY A 303 24.50 4.66 9.18
C GLY A 303 25.62 4.77 10.23
N LYS A 304 26.05 6.00 10.57
CA LYS A 304 27.01 6.24 11.65
C LYS A 304 26.28 6.20 12.99
N GLN A 305 26.82 5.51 13.99
CA GLN A 305 26.24 5.61 15.34
C GLN A 305 26.30 7.07 15.82
N ALA A 306 25.21 7.58 16.38
CA ALA A 306 25.18 8.90 17.00
C ALA A 306 26.27 8.93 18.09
N GLY A 307 27.34 9.67 17.85
CA GLY A 307 28.41 9.83 18.82
C GLY A 307 27.83 10.35 20.13
N LYS A 308 28.11 9.67 21.25
CA LYS A 308 27.79 10.19 22.59
C LYS A 308 28.28 11.64 22.67
N GLN A 309 27.38 12.59 22.91
CA GLN A 309 27.80 13.93 23.26
C GLN A 309 28.75 13.84 24.46
N PRO A 310 29.93 14.48 24.42
CA PRO A 310 30.75 14.61 25.62
C PRO A 310 29.91 15.37 26.64
N GLY A 311 29.72 14.77 27.81
CA GLY A 311 28.99 15.40 28.92
C GLY A 311 29.57 16.78 29.19
N LYS A 312 28.69 17.79 29.25
CA LYS A 312 29.04 19.09 29.79
C LYS A 312 29.41 18.88 31.26
N GLN A 313 30.70 19.01 31.57
CA GLN A 313 31.20 19.29 32.90
C GLN A 313 30.88 20.74 33.28
#